data_AF-A0A150GG65-F1
#
_entry.id   AF-A0A150GG65-F1
#
_cell.length_a   1.000
_cell.length_b   1.000
_cell.length_c   1.000
_cell.angle_alpha   90.00
_cell.angle_beta   90.00
_cell.angle_gamma   90.00
#
_symmetry.space_group_name_H-M   'P 1'
#
loop_
_entity.id
_entity.type
_entity.pdbx_description
1 polymer ?
#
loop_
_entity_poly.entity_id
_entity_poly.type
_entity_poly.pdbx_seq_one_letter_code
_entity_poly.pdbx_strand_id
1 'polypeptide(L)'
;MHVAEQHALITQKGKQTFLKPLVGESLLDESRCWKDGVALRPGVSYVLANGSQLAFGTEGQALTIQFDEGAGSNPLMEMMMKGMIANSSQEVKKAMGGGL
;
A
#
# COMPACT_ATOMS: atom_id res chain seq x y z
N MET A 1 -7.22 -30.93 -14.08
CA MET A 1 -6.47 -29.91 -13.31
C MET A 1 -6.70 -28.56 -13.98
N HIS A 2 -7.49 -27.67 -13.39
CA HIS A 2 -7.49 -26.26 -13.81
C HIS A 2 -6.32 -25.59 -13.10
N VAL A 3 -5.23 -25.37 -13.83
CA VAL A 3 -4.21 -24.42 -13.40
C VAL A 3 -4.91 -23.07 -13.40
N ALA A 4 -5.07 -22.45 -12.23
CA ALA A 4 -5.61 -21.09 -12.17
C ALA A 4 -4.76 -20.20 -13.07
N GLU A 5 -5.37 -19.53 -14.06
CA GLU A 5 -4.66 -18.62 -14.95
C GLU A 5 -3.92 -17.59 -14.08
N GLN A 6 -2.62 -17.41 -14.32
CA GLN A 6 -1.84 -16.40 -13.63
C GLN A 6 -2.21 -15.04 -14.23
N HIS A 7 -3.10 -14.31 -13.55
CA HIS A 7 -3.67 -13.07 -14.09
C HIS A 7 -2.69 -11.89 -14.03
N ALA A 8 -1.85 -11.83 -13.00
CA ALA A 8 -0.89 -10.75 -12.79
C ALA A 8 0.36 -11.20 -12.04
N LEU A 9 1.43 -10.44 -12.21
CA LEU A 9 2.66 -10.50 -11.44
C LEU A 9 2.75 -9.29 -10.50
N ILE A 10 3.01 -9.53 -9.22
CA ILE A 10 3.32 -8.48 -8.24
C ILE A 10 4.83 -8.49 -7.99
N THR A 11 5.47 -7.33 -8.09
CA THR A 11 6.91 -7.16 -7.81
C THR A 11 7.15 -5.95 -6.92
N GLN A 12 8.19 -6.01 -6.09
CA GLN A 12 8.63 -4.87 -5.29
C GLN A 12 9.96 -4.34 -5.83
N LYS A 13 10.06 -3.02 -6.04
CA LYS A 13 11.30 -2.33 -6.38
C LYS A 13 11.53 -1.22 -5.38
N GLY A 14 12.50 -1.41 -4.49
CA GLY A 14 12.70 -0.52 -3.33
C GLY A 14 11.49 -0.54 -2.40
N LYS A 15 10.94 0.64 -2.09
CA LYS A 15 9.74 0.79 -1.24
C LYS A 15 8.42 0.74 -2.03
N GLN A 16 8.47 0.60 -3.35
CA GLN A 16 7.29 0.61 -4.20
C GLN A 16 6.92 -0.80 -4.65
N THR A 17 5.63 -1.08 -4.65
CA THR A 17 5.06 -2.35 -5.14
C THR A 17 4.36 -2.09 -6.47
N PHE A 18 4.56 -2.98 -7.42
CA PHE A 18 4.05 -2.88 -8.78
C PHE A 18 3.23 -4.11 -9.14
N LEU A 19 2.18 -3.92 -9.93
CA LEU A 19 1.37 -4.95 -10.54
C LEU A 19 1.54 -4.92 -12.05
N LYS A 20 1.78 -6.08 -12.67
CA LYS A 20 1.81 -6.24 -14.12
C LYS A 20 0.82 -7.33 -14.55
N PRO A 21 -0.27 -7.00 -15.26
CA PRO A 21 -1.17 -8.00 -15.82
C PRO A 21 -0.45 -8.87 -16.86
N LEU A 22 -0.73 -10.17 -16.85
CA LEU A 22 -0.07 -11.18 -17.70
C LEU A 22 -0.98 -11.74 -18.80
N VAL A 23 -2.29 -11.58 -18.68
CA VAL A 23 -3.27 -11.99 -19.70
C VAL A 23 -3.33 -10.93 -20.79
N GLY A 24 -3.34 -11.36 -22.05
CA GLY A 24 -3.32 -10.51 -23.25
C GLY A 24 -1.90 -10.34 -23.81
N GLU A 25 -1.77 -10.37 -25.15
CA GLU A 25 -0.49 -10.22 -25.85
C GLU A 25 -0.27 -8.78 -26.32
N SER A 26 -1.35 -8.13 -26.74
CA SER A 26 -1.39 -6.75 -27.18
C SER A 26 -1.85 -5.81 -26.06
N LEU A 27 -1.43 -4.55 -26.13
CA LEU A 27 -1.87 -3.49 -25.21
C LEU A 27 -3.38 -3.24 -25.24
N LEU A 28 -4.06 -3.64 -26.32
CA LEU A 28 -5.50 -3.46 -26.49
C LEU A 28 -6.31 -4.67 -26.02
N ASP A 29 -5.66 -5.78 -25.71
CA ASP A 29 -6.34 -6.99 -25.26
C ASP A 29 -6.89 -6.79 -23.84
N GLU A 30 -7.86 -7.63 -23.50
CA GLU A 30 -8.42 -7.68 -22.15
C GLU A 30 -7.42 -8.34 -21.20
N SER A 31 -7.02 -7.61 -20.16
CA SER A 31 -6.05 -8.13 -19.17
C SER A 31 -6.68 -8.92 -18.03
N ARG A 32 -8.03 -8.89 -17.93
CA ARG A 32 -8.80 -9.43 -16.81
C ARG A 32 -8.27 -8.98 -15.44
N CYS A 33 -7.71 -7.77 -15.36
CA CYS A 33 -7.20 -7.16 -14.15
C CYS A 33 -7.76 -5.74 -14.03
N TRP A 34 -8.22 -5.38 -12.84
CA TRP A 34 -8.73 -4.05 -12.55
C TRP A 34 -8.05 -3.48 -11.31
N LYS A 35 -7.81 -2.17 -11.31
CA LYS A 35 -7.38 -1.40 -10.15
C LYS A 35 -8.36 -0.26 -9.92
N ASP A 36 -8.95 -0.19 -8.73
CA ASP A 36 -9.93 0.83 -8.35
C ASP A 36 -11.08 0.95 -9.37
N GLY A 37 -11.55 -0.18 -9.90
CA GLY A 37 -12.60 -0.25 -10.93
C GLY A 37 -12.14 0.07 -12.37
N VAL A 38 -10.86 0.35 -12.58
CA VAL A 38 -10.32 0.65 -13.92
C VAL A 38 -9.59 -0.56 -14.49
N ALA A 39 -9.99 -0.98 -15.69
CA ALA A 39 -9.33 -2.06 -16.42
C ALA A 39 -7.88 -1.71 -16.76
N LEU A 40 -6.97 -2.63 -16.45
CA LEU A 40 -5.55 -2.47 -16.69
C LEU A 40 -5.16 -2.96 -18.08
N ARG A 41 -4.01 -2.50 -18.57
CA ARG A 41 -3.46 -2.97 -19.86
C ARG A 41 -2.51 -4.14 -19.67
N PRO A 42 -2.57 -5.16 -20.55
CA PRO A 42 -1.61 -6.27 -20.54
C PRO A 42 -0.17 -5.78 -20.59
N GLY A 43 0.71 -6.39 -19.81
CA GLY A 43 2.15 -6.11 -19.85
C GLY A 43 2.61 -4.78 -19.23
N VAL A 44 1.69 -3.86 -18.89
CA VAL A 44 2.01 -2.57 -18.28
C VAL A 44 2.15 -2.70 -16.76
N SER A 45 3.15 -2.03 -16.18
CA SER A 45 3.37 -2.03 -14.72
C SER A 45 2.70 -0.82 -14.06
N TYR A 46 1.85 -1.09 -13.06
CA TYR A 46 1.11 -0.10 -12.30
C TYR A 46 1.59 -0.07 -10.85
N VAL A 47 1.77 1.12 -10.29
CA VAL A 47 2.13 1.29 -8.87
C VAL A 47 0.91 0.97 -8.01
N LEU A 48 1.13 0.19 -6.94
CA LEU A 48 0.14 -0.15 -5.94
C LEU A 48 0.29 0.78 -4.73
N ALA A 49 -0.85 1.25 -4.22
CA ALA A 49 -0.93 2.07 -3.02
C ALA A 49 -1.74 1.35 -1.94
N ASN A 50 -1.50 1.74 -0.69
CA ASN A 50 -2.30 1.24 0.43
C ASN A 50 -3.77 1.60 0.21
N GLY A 51 -4.68 0.66 0.47
CA GLY A 51 -6.12 0.85 0.30
C GLY A 51 -6.64 0.76 -1.14
N SER A 52 -5.77 0.60 -2.16
CA SER A 52 -6.25 0.33 -3.52
C SER A 52 -7.00 -1.00 -3.60
N GLN A 53 -7.97 -1.07 -4.51
CA GLN A 53 -8.74 -2.29 -4.78
C GLN A 53 -8.23 -2.97 -6.04
N LEU A 54 -8.00 -4.29 -5.98
CA LEU A 54 -7.56 -5.12 -7.10
C LEU A 54 -8.55 -6.23 -7.38
N ALA A 55 -8.94 -6.41 -8.64
CA ALA A 55 -9.75 -7.55 -9.06
C ALA A 55 -9.03 -8.33 -10.16
N PHE A 56 -9.18 -9.66 -10.14
CA PHE A 56 -8.54 -10.58 -11.08
C PHE A 56 -9.58 -11.56 -11.62
N GLY A 57 -9.63 -11.73 -12.95
CA GLY A 57 -10.59 -12.61 -13.62
C GLY A 57 -12.01 -12.05 -13.67
N THR A 58 -12.54 -11.61 -12.52
CA THR A 58 -13.88 -11.03 -12.38
C THR A 58 -13.80 -9.70 -11.64
N GLU A 59 -14.25 -8.61 -12.27
CA GLU A 59 -14.19 -7.25 -11.70
C GLU A 59 -14.88 -7.10 -10.33
N GLY A 60 -15.99 -7.81 -10.12
CA GLY A 60 -16.76 -7.76 -8.87
C GLY A 60 -16.11 -8.43 -7.66
N GLN A 61 -14.97 -9.10 -7.82
CA GLN A 61 -14.24 -9.77 -6.73
C GLN A 61 -12.97 -9.00 -6.38
N ALA A 62 -13.15 -7.82 -5.79
CA ALA A 62 -12.06 -6.93 -5.43
C ALA A 62 -11.44 -7.28 -4.08
N LEU A 63 -10.11 -7.20 -4.01
CA LEU A 63 -9.27 -7.34 -2.84
C LEU A 63 -8.67 -5.98 -2.48
N THR A 64 -8.67 -5.63 -1.20
CA THR A 64 -8.05 -4.37 -0.74
C THR A 64 -6.59 -4.62 -0.39
N ILE A 65 -5.70 -3.77 -0.89
CA ILE A 65 -4.28 -3.81 -0.56
C ILE A 65 -4.08 -3.21 0.83
N GLN A 66 -3.40 -3.96 1.70
CA GLN A 66 -2.91 -3.46 2.98
C GLN A 66 -1.39 -3.65 3.02
N PHE A 67 -0.65 -2.56 3.20
CA PHE A 67 0.76 -2.60 3.53
C PHE A 67 0.91 -2.48 5.04
N ASP A 68 1.62 -3.42 5.65
CA ASP A 68 1.98 -3.29 7.05
C ASP A 68 2.85 -2.03 7.23
N GLU A 69 2.41 -1.14 8.11
CA GLU A 69 3.28 -0.05 8.56
C GLU A 69 4.49 -0.69 9.24
N GLY A 70 5.67 -0.51 8.64
CA GLY A 70 6.90 -0.99 9.25
C GLY A 70 7.00 -0.45 10.67
N ALA A 71 7.25 -1.34 11.63
CA ALA A 71 7.46 -0.97 13.03
C ALA A 71 8.64 0.02 13.12
N GLY A 72 8.31 1.30 13.15
CA GLY A 72 9.27 2.39 13.16
C GLY A 72 8.52 3.63 13.59
N SER A 73 8.87 4.15 14.76
CA SER A 73 8.32 5.40 15.27
C SER A 73 8.48 6.48 14.21
N ASN A 74 7.37 7.10 13.80
CA ASN A 74 7.42 8.20 12.84
C ASN A 74 8.25 9.33 13.49
N PRO A 75 9.43 9.70 12.96
CA PRO A 75 10.29 10.70 13.60
C PRO A 75 9.59 12.05 13.76
N LEU A 76 8.63 12.37 12.89
CA LEU A 76 7.78 13.54 13.03
C LEU A 76 6.83 13.41 14.22
N MET A 77 6.27 12.24 14.44
CA MET A 77 5.41 11.96 15.60
C MET A 77 6.21 12.03 16.90
N GLU A 78 7.46 11.52 16.91
CA GLU A 78 8.37 11.69 18.05
C GLU A 78 8.74 13.15 18.29
N MET A 79 9.04 13.91 17.23
CA MET A 79 9.37 15.34 17.34
C MET A 79 8.15 16.16 17.81
N MET A 80 6.95 15.83 17.35
CA MET A 80 5.71 16.45 17.82
C MET A 80 5.47 16.16 19.30
N MET A 81 5.61 14.89 19.73
CA MET A 81 5.50 14.54 21.16
C MET A 81 6.54 15.30 21.99
N LYS A 82 7.80 15.34 21.55
CA LYS A 82 8.86 16.09 22.25
C LYS A 82 8.57 17.59 22.31
N GLY A 83 8.05 18.19 21.23
CA GLY A 83 7.66 19.60 21.19
C GLY A 83 6.50 19.94 22.11
N MET A 84 5.49 19.07 22.18
CA MET A 84 4.36 19.22 23.10
C MET A 84 4.80 19.11 24.56
N ILE A 85 5.70 18.18 24.87
CA ILE A 85 6.30 18.04 26.21
C ILE A 85 7.19 19.25 26.53
N ALA A 86 7.94 19.79 25.56
CA ALA A 86 8.78 20.95 25.78
C ALA A 86 7.97 22.21 26.14
N ASN A 87 6.78 22.38 25.55
CA ASN A 87 5.90 23.54 25.75
C ASN A 87 4.79 23.32 26.79
N SER A 88 4.72 22.16 27.44
CA SER A 88 3.71 21.88 28.45
C SER A 88 4.09 22.44 29.83
N SER A 89 3.08 22.58 30.69
CA SER A 89 3.25 23.04 32.07
C SER A 89 4.16 22.11 32.86
N GLN A 90 4.82 22.62 33.91
CA GLN A 90 5.76 21.82 34.71
C GLN A 90 5.11 20.58 35.36
N GLU A 91 3.81 20.62 35.63
CA GLU A 91 3.06 19.48 36.16
C GLU A 91 2.94 18.34 35.14
N VAL A 92 2.74 18.66 33.86
CA VAL A 92 2.68 17.67 32.77
C VAL A 92 4.06 17.07 32.49
N LYS A 93 5.13 17.88 32.58
CA LYS A 93 6.52 17.42 32.45
C LYS A 93 6.91 16.41 33.55
N LYS A 94 6.46 16.64 34.80
CA LYS A 94 6.68 15.71 35.92
C LYS A 94 5.88 14.41 35.79
N ALA A 95 4.64 14.48 35.30
CA ALA A 95 3.79 13.30 35.14
C ALA A 95 4.24 12.36 34.01
N MET A 96 4.93 12.88 32.98
CA MET A 96 5.38 12.10 31.81
C MET A 96 6.85 11.63 31.87
N GLY A 97 7.46 11.59 33.05
CA GLY A 97 8.79 11.00 33.26
C GLY A 97 9.98 11.87 32.82
N GLY A 98 9.77 13.15 32.53
CA GLY A 98 10.81 14.10 32.15
C GLY A 98 11.27 14.97 33.33
N GLY A 99 11.61 14.35 34.46
CA GLY A 99 12.22 15.01 35.61
C GLY A 99 13.62 14.46 35.85
N LEU A 100 14.61 15.37 35.88
CA LEU A 100 15.96 15.14 36.41
C LEU A 100 15.94 14.35 37.73
#